data_AF-A0A7S1CT39-F1
#
_entry.id   AF-A0A7S1CT39-F1
#
_cell.length_a   1.000
_cell.length_b   1.000
_cell.length_c   1.000
_cell.angle_alpha   90.00
_cell.angle_beta   90.00
_cell.angle_gamma   90.00
#
_symmetry.space_group_name_H-M   'P 1'
#
loop_
_entity.id
_entity.type
_entity.pdbx_description
1 polymer ?
#
loop_
_entity_poly.entity_id
_entity_poly.type
_entity_poly.pdbx_seq_one_letter_code
_entity_poly.pdbx_strand_id
1 'polypeptide(L)'
;WENGTLVGAGATARTTTSGSLGAFVQLNATGAGAAGANVTAIVRVGISFISVGDAAANLAAQQTDAALDFDAARAQTTAAWEGMLGRVRVAEADAPTTADHDDLVKFYSGLYRSFLAPTQYGETQGRYLGFDNAVHTWTRSAGGSAG
;
A
#
# COMPACT_ATOMS: atom_id res chain seq x y z
N TRP A 1 -8.47 1.65 -18.05
CA TRP A 1 -8.90 2.91 -17.42
C TRP A 1 -8.29 4.04 -18.22
N GLU A 2 -9.12 4.95 -18.73
CA GLU A 2 -8.70 6.15 -19.46
C GLU A 2 -9.50 7.33 -18.91
N ASN A 3 -8.84 8.41 -18.52
CA ASN A 3 -9.47 9.63 -17.99
C ASN A 3 -10.54 9.39 -16.90
N GLY A 4 -10.24 8.52 -15.92
CA GLY A 4 -11.16 8.22 -14.82
C GLY A 4 -12.36 7.35 -15.20
N THR A 5 -12.39 6.80 -16.42
CA THR A 5 -13.44 5.88 -16.87
C THR A 5 -12.84 4.48 -17.11
N LEU A 6 -13.55 3.44 -16.66
CA LEU A 6 -13.22 2.07 -17.02
C LEU A 6 -13.56 1.86 -18.50
N VAL A 7 -12.54 1.63 -19.33
CA VAL A 7 -12.66 1.34 -20.77
C VAL A 7 -12.26 -0.11 -21.02
N GLY A 8 -13.11 -0.82 -21.76
CA GLY A 8 -12.96 -2.24 -22.10
C GLY A 8 -14.30 -2.91 -22.42
N ALA A 9 -14.29 -4.03 -23.16
CA ALA A 9 -15.49 -4.80 -23.44
C ALA A 9 -16.12 -5.31 -22.12
N GLY A 10 -17.42 -5.04 -21.91
CA GLY A 10 -18.14 -5.40 -20.69
C GLY A 10 -18.07 -4.37 -19.56
N ALA A 11 -17.34 -3.26 -19.72
CA ALA A 11 -17.36 -2.16 -18.76
C ALA A 11 -18.65 -1.33 -18.91
N THR A 12 -19.38 -1.14 -17.81
CA THR A 12 -20.50 -0.18 -17.72
C THR A 12 -20.19 0.83 -16.63
N ALA A 13 -20.13 2.12 -16.99
CA ALA A 13 -19.93 3.20 -16.04
C ALA A 13 -21.24 4.00 -15.88
N ARG A 14 -21.54 4.44 -14.65
CA ARG A 14 -22.63 5.36 -14.34
C ARG A 14 -22.11 6.47 -13.43
N THR A 15 -22.45 7.71 -13.76
CA THR A 15 -22.17 8.88 -12.92
C THR A 15 -23.45 9.26 -12.18
N THR A 16 -23.35 9.55 -10.89
CA THR A 16 -24.45 10.14 -10.10
C THR A 16 -23.95 11.38 -9.38
N THR A 17 -24.80 12.40 -9.28
CA THR A 17 -24.53 13.64 -8.51
C THR A 17 -24.99 13.55 -7.06
N SER A 18 -25.64 12.44 -6.68
CA SER A 18 -26.11 12.19 -5.31
C SER A 18 -26.28 10.69 -5.05
N GLY A 19 -26.07 10.25 -3.81
CA GLY A 19 -26.28 8.86 -3.38
C GLY A 19 -25.00 8.00 -3.42
N SER A 20 -25.17 6.69 -3.30
CA SER A 20 -24.05 5.74 -3.20
C SER A 20 -23.50 5.36 -4.56
N LEU A 21 -22.17 5.32 -4.66
CA LEU A 21 -21.43 4.75 -5.78
C LEU A 21 -20.80 3.42 -5.38
N GLY A 22 -20.66 2.52 -6.35
CA GLY A 22 -20.03 1.23 -6.19
C GLY A 22 -19.59 0.65 -7.53
N ALA A 23 -18.77 -0.40 -7.49
CA ALA A 23 -18.31 -1.13 -8.66
C ALA A 23 -18.52 -2.63 -8.46
N PHE A 24 -18.85 -3.33 -9.54
CA PHE A 24 -18.95 -4.79 -9.58
C PHE A 24 -18.04 -5.32 -10.69
N VAL A 25 -17.26 -6.36 -10.39
CA VAL A 25 -16.38 -7.04 -11.34
C VAL A 25 -16.82 -8.49 -11.42
N GLN A 26 -17.14 -8.96 -12.62
CA GLN A 26 -17.44 -10.37 -12.88
C GLN A 26 -16.23 -11.04 -13.51
N LEU A 27 -15.79 -12.15 -12.91
CA LEU A 27 -14.71 -12.98 -13.43
C LEU A 27 -15.30 -14.29 -13.95
N ASN A 28 -15.08 -14.59 -15.23
CA ASN A 28 -15.48 -15.87 -15.79
C ASN A 28 -14.39 -16.90 -15.51
N ALA A 29 -14.71 -17.91 -14.71
CA ALA A 29 -13.81 -19.02 -14.39
C ALA A 29 -13.76 -20.10 -15.48
N THR A 30 -13.96 -19.75 -16.76
CA THR A 30 -13.95 -20.70 -17.87
C THR A 30 -12.55 -21.31 -18.01
N GLY A 31 -12.42 -22.61 -17.71
CA GLY A 31 -11.14 -23.33 -17.67
C GLY A 31 -10.80 -23.93 -16.29
N ALA A 32 -11.55 -23.59 -15.24
CA ALA A 32 -11.57 -24.30 -13.97
C ALA A 32 -12.26 -25.67 -14.15
N GLY A 33 -11.65 -26.56 -14.93
CA GLY A 33 -12.22 -27.82 -15.41
C GLY A 33 -12.50 -28.89 -14.36
N ALA A 34 -12.54 -28.54 -13.07
CA ALA A 34 -12.92 -29.43 -12.00
C ALA A 34 -13.75 -28.67 -10.97
N ALA A 35 -14.86 -29.27 -10.53
CA ALA A 35 -15.56 -28.82 -9.34
C ALA A 35 -14.55 -28.72 -8.18
N GLY A 36 -14.39 -27.52 -7.61
CA GLY A 36 -13.43 -27.26 -6.53
C GLY A 36 -12.11 -26.59 -6.94
N ALA A 37 -11.92 -26.19 -8.21
CA ALA A 37 -10.76 -25.38 -8.58
C ALA A 37 -10.87 -23.95 -8.01
N ASN A 38 -9.79 -23.48 -7.37
CA ASN A 38 -9.69 -22.12 -6.82
C ASN A 38 -9.43 -21.10 -7.94
N VAL A 39 -10.20 -20.02 -7.95
CA VAL A 39 -9.94 -18.84 -8.80
C VAL A 39 -9.24 -17.79 -7.96
N THR A 40 -8.03 -17.42 -8.36
CA THR A 40 -7.27 -16.34 -7.69
C THR A 40 -7.34 -15.08 -8.54
N ALA A 41 -7.73 -13.96 -7.92
CA ALA A 41 -7.71 -12.64 -8.53
C ALA A 41 -6.80 -11.72 -7.73
N ILE A 42 -5.83 -11.09 -8.40
CA ILE A 42 -4.91 -10.14 -7.78
C ILE A 42 -5.40 -8.73 -8.09
N VAL A 43 -5.62 -7.93 -7.04
CA VAL A 43 -6.04 -6.53 -7.16
C VAL A 43 -4.93 -5.63 -6.64
N ARG A 44 -4.66 -4.55 -7.39
CA ARG A 44 -3.68 -3.51 -7.04
C ARG A 44 -4.42 -2.18 -6.95
N VAL A 45 -4.21 -1.45 -5.86
CA VAL A 45 -4.91 -0.20 -5.56
C VAL A 45 -3.90 0.89 -5.26
N GLY A 46 -3.98 1.99 -6.00
CA GLY A 46 -3.29 3.24 -5.71
C GLY A 46 -4.24 4.22 -5.04
N ILE A 47 -3.72 4.99 -4.10
CA ILE A 47 -4.45 6.09 -3.44
C ILE A 47 -3.69 7.40 -3.64
N SER A 48 -4.43 8.52 -3.62
CA SER A 48 -3.90 9.88 -3.68
C SER A 48 -4.88 10.84 -3.02
N PHE A 49 -4.34 11.91 -2.44
CA PHE A 49 -5.13 13.01 -1.91
C PHE A 49 -5.44 14.08 -2.97
N ILE A 50 -4.78 14.04 -4.12
CA ILE A 50 -4.86 15.06 -5.17
C ILE A 50 -5.79 14.63 -6.30
N SER A 51 -5.53 13.49 -6.93
CA SER A 51 -6.30 13.08 -8.12
C SER A 51 -6.18 11.58 -8.43
N VAL A 52 -7.09 11.08 -9.27
CA VAL A 52 -7.00 9.72 -9.83
C VAL A 52 -5.73 9.54 -10.66
N GLY A 53 -5.26 10.59 -11.33
CA GLY A 53 -4.01 10.56 -12.10
C GLY A 53 -2.79 10.38 -11.19
N ASP A 54 -2.75 11.11 -10.07
CA ASP A 54 -1.69 10.97 -9.06
C ASP A 54 -1.78 9.59 -8.37
N ALA A 55 -2.98 9.06 -8.11
CA ALA A 55 -3.16 7.70 -7.59
C ALA A 55 -2.59 6.63 -8.54
N ALA A 56 -2.84 6.76 -9.85
CA ALA A 56 -2.29 5.86 -10.86
C ALA A 56 -0.76 5.97 -10.95
N ALA A 57 -0.22 7.19 -10.86
CA ALA A 57 1.21 7.43 -10.91
C ALA A 57 1.92 6.88 -9.65
N ASN A 58 1.32 7.01 -8.46
CA ASN A 58 1.80 6.35 -7.24
C ASN A 58 1.83 4.84 -7.37
N LEU A 59 0.76 4.25 -7.91
CA LEU A 59 0.70 2.81 -8.12
C LEU A 59 1.81 2.34 -9.07
N ALA A 60 2.04 3.06 -10.17
CA ALA A 60 3.11 2.76 -11.10
C ALA A 60 4.50 2.89 -10.45
N ALA A 61 4.73 3.93 -9.63
CA ALA A 61 5.98 4.14 -8.91
C ALA A 61 6.28 3.06 -7.85
N GLN A 62 5.24 2.44 -7.28
CA GLN A 62 5.38 1.31 -6.36
C GLN A 62 5.56 -0.04 -7.09
N GLN A 63 5.31 -0.07 -8.41
CA GLN A 63 5.33 -1.26 -9.26
C GLN A 63 6.51 -1.25 -10.24
N THR A 64 7.64 -0.69 -9.83
CA THR A 64 8.84 -0.62 -10.68
C THR A 64 9.42 -1.98 -11.03
N ASP A 65 9.06 -3.03 -10.29
CA ASP A 65 9.38 -4.41 -10.63
C ASP A 65 8.15 -5.12 -11.19
N ALA A 66 8.22 -5.49 -12.46
CA ALA A 66 7.16 -6.24 -13.15
C ALA A 66 6.90 -7.62 -12.50
N ALA A 67 7.86 -8.14 -11.72
CA ALA A 67 7.76 -9.38 -10.96
C ALA A 67 7.18 -9.19 -9.54
N LEU A 68 6.86 -7.96 -9.11
CA LEU A 68 6.30 -7.73 -7.78
C LEU A 68 4.87 -8.27 -7.69
N ASP A 69 4.71 -9.55 -7.42
CA ASP A 69 3.43 -10.18 -7.10
C ASP A 69 3.01 -9.91 -5.65
N PHE A 70 1.90 -10.52 -5.22
CA PHE A 70 1.37 -10.31 -3.87
C PHE A 70 2.35 -10.79 -2.78
N ASP A 71 2.97 -11.95 -2.98
CA ASP A 71 3.86 -12.55 -2.00
C ASP A 71 5.19 -11.78 -1.92
N ALA A 72 5.72 -11.34 -3.06
CA ALA A 72 6.89 -10.47 -3.12
C ALA A 72 6.62 -9.12 -2.41
N ALA A 73 5.46 -8.50 -2.64
CA ALA A 73 5.07 -7.27 -1.95
C ALA A 73 4.95 -7.46 -0.44
N ARG A 74 4.38 -8.59 0.00
CA ARG A 74 4.29 -8.96 1.42
C ARG A 74 5.67 -9.15 2.02
N ALA A 75 6.55 -9.90 1.37
CA ALA A 75 7.90 -10.18 1.85
C ALA A 75 8.74 -8.90 1.98
N GLN A 76 8.70 -8.02 0.98
CA GLN A 76 9.38 -6.73 1.02
C GLN A 76 8.89 -5.86 2.18
N THR A 77 7.57 -5.82 2.40
CA THR A 77 6.97 -5.05 3.50
C THR A 77 7.35 -5.63 4.86
N THR A 78 7.33 -6.96 5.01
CA THR A 78 7.77 -7.64 6.23
C THR A 78 9.24 -7.32 6.54
N ALA A 79 10.12 -7.42 5.55
CA ALA A 79 11.55 -7.12 5.73
C ALA A 79 11.77 -5.64 6.13
N ALA A 80 11.00 -4.71 5.57
CA ALA A 80 11.05 -3.30 5.98
C ALA A 80 10.63 -3.11 7.44
N TRP A 81 9.57 -3.80 7.88
CA TRP A 81 9.13 -3.77 9.28
C TRP A 81 10.12 -4.44 10.23
N GLU A 82 10.69 -5.59 9.88
CA GLU A 82 11.75 -6.23 10.66
C GLU A 82 12.96 -5.31 10.82
N GLY A 83 13.33 -4.60 9.76
CA GLY A 83 14.38 -3.59 9.80
C GLY A 83 14.06 -2.39 10.69
N MET A 84 12.80 -1.97 10.77
CA MET A 84 12.38 -0.88 11.67
C MET A 84 12.26 -1.31 13.13
N LEU A 85 11.51 -2.38 13.39
CA LEU A 85 11.29 -2.92 14.74
C LEU A 85 12.59 -3.41 15.35
N GLY A 86 13.49 -3.96 14.52
CA GLY A 86 14.77 -4.46 14.97
C GLY A 86 15.80 -3.40 15.35
N ARG A 87 15.49 -2.11 15.22
CA ARG A 87 16.32 -1.02 15.76
C ARG A 87 16.32 -1.00 17.28
N VAL A 88 15.31 -1.60 17.91
CA VAL A 88 15.25 -1.80 19.36
C VAL A 88 15.39 -3.29 19.64
N ARG A 89 16.34 -3.66 20.49
CA ARG A 89 16.55 -5.03 20.94
C ARG A 89 16.27 -5.09 22.44
N VAL A 90 15.38 -6.01 22.82
CA VAL A 90 15.13 -6.33 24.23
C VAL A 90 16.08 -7.45 24.61
N ALA A 91 16.79 -7.29 25.73
CA ALA A 91 17.63 -8.36 26.25
C ALA A 91 16.72 -9.49 26.76
N GLU A 92 17.01 -10.71 26.37
CA GLU A 92 16.27 -11.90 26.78
C GLU A 92 17.01 -12.60 27.93
N ALA A 93 16.26 -13.32 28.78
CA ALA A 93 16.83 -14.18 29.79
C ALA A 93 17.45 -15.44 29.14
N ASP A 94 18.45 -16.05 29.79
CA ASP A 94 19.13 -17.24 29.26
C ASP A 94 18.18 -18.44 29.03
N ALA A 95 17.08 -18.51 29.80
CA ALA A 95 16.03 -19.51 29.68
C ALA A 95 14.66 -18.82 29.61
N PRO A 96 14.22 -18.35 28.43
CA PRO A 96 12.98 -17.61 28.29
C PRO A 96 11.75 -18.49 28.54
N THR A 97 10.77 -17.92 29.19
CA THR A 97 9.47 -18.52 29.49
C THR A 97 8.40 -18.06 28.50
N THR A 98 7.23 -18.69 28.54
CA THR A 98 6.06 -18.20 27.77
C THR A 98 5.68 -16.77 28.17
N ALA A 99 5.83 -16.40 29.44
CA ALA A 99 5.53 -15.05 29.90
C ALA A 99 6.49 -14.01 29.27
N ASP A 100 7.78 -14.36 29.15
CA ASP A 100 8.77 -13.50 28.48
C ASP A 100 8.42 -13.31 27.00
N HIS A 101 8.00 -14.37 26.30
CA HIS A 101 7.52 -14.27 24.93
C HIS A 101 6.30 -13.35 24.81
N ASP A 102 5.31 -13.48 25.70
CA ASP A 102 4.11 -12.64 25.67
C ASP A 102 4.43 -11.16 25.91
N ASP A 103 5.41 -10.88 26.75
CA ASP A 103 5.88 -9.51 26.99
C ASP A 103 6.62 -8.94 25.78
N LEU A 104 7.42 -9.74 25.07
CA LEU A 104 8.00 -9.35 23.78
C LEU A 104 6.91 -9.05 22.73
N VAL A 105 5.86 -9.88 22.64
CA VAL A 105 4.73 -9.65 21.74
C VAL A 105 4.04 -8.33 22.06
N LYS A 106 3.76 -8.04 23.34
CA LYS A 106 3.17 -6.77 23.78
C LYS A 106 4.08 -5.59 23.41
N PHE A 107 5.37 -5.71 23.68
CA PHE A 107 6.36 -4.68 23.41
C PHE A 107 6.43 -4.35 21.92
N TYR A 108 6.70 -5.34 21.06
CA TYR A 108 6.82 -5.11 19.61
C TYR A 108 5.50 -4.69 18.97
N SER A 109 4.36 -5.16 19.48
CA SER A 109 3.04 -4.68 19.03
C SER A 109 2.80 -3.21 19.40
N GLY A 110 3.24 -2.79 20.59
CA GLY A 110 3.22 -1.38 21.02
C GLY A 110 4.13 -0.51 20.15
N LEU A 111 5.35 -0.98 19.90
CA LEU A 111 6.32 -0.30 19.05
C LEU A 111 5.81 -0.15 17.61
N TYR A 112 5.27 -1.21 17.01
CA TYR A 112 4.59 -1.15 15.70
C TYR A 112 3.51 -0.08 15.67
N ARG A 113 2.63 -0.05 16.67
CA ARG A 113 1.55 0.95 16.76
C ARG A 113 2.07 2.38 16.85
N SER A 114 3.22 2.60 17.49
CA SER A 114 3.84 3.93 17.58
C SER A 114 4.30 4.50 16.24
N PHE A 115 4.54 3.65 15.23
CA PHE A 115 4.96 4.05 13.89
C PHE A 115 3.81 4.21 12.89
N LEU A 116 2.56 3.96 13.28
CA LEU A 116 1.41 4.07 12.37
C LEU A 116 1.01 5.52 12.09
N ALA A 117 1.49 6.48 12.88
CA ALA A 117 1.19 7.90 12.72
C ALA A 117 2.42 8.78 13.02
N PRO A 118 2.56 9.94 12.35
CA PRO A 118 1.75 10.39 11.22
C PRO A 118 2.00 9.52 9.96
N THR A 119 0.99 9.40 9.11
CA THR A 119 1.13 8.70 7.83
C THR A 119 1.80 9.60 6.79
N GLN A 120 2.38 9.00 5.75
CA GLN A 120 2.89 9.76 4.61
C GLN A 120 1.71 10.45 3.90
N TYR A 121 1.79 11.78 3.81
CA TYR A 121 0.74 12.63 3.25
C TYR A 121 1.09 13.21 1.86
N GLY A 122 2.29 12.89 1.35
CA GLY A 122 2.77 13.34 0.05
C GLY A 122 2.75 12.25 -1.02
N GLU A 123 2.50 12.67 -2.25
CA GLU A 123 2.57 11.86 -3.46
C GLU A 123 4.03 11.54 -3.83
N THR A 124 4.24 10.45 -4.57
CA THR A 124 5.59 9.99 -4.97
C THR A 124 6.35 11.00 -5.83
N GLN A 125 5.65 11.95 -6.47
CA GLN A 125 6.21 13.01 -7.31
C GLN A 125 6.64 14.26 -6.52
N GLY A 126 6.59 14.24 -5.19
CA GLY A 126 6.99 15.38 -4.36
C GLY A 126 5.90 16.44 -4.20
N ARG A 127 4.63 16.04 -4.32
CA ARG A 127 3.46 16.93 -4.24
C ARG A 127 2.59 16.56 -3.04
N TYR A 128 1.84 17.52 -2.51
CA TYR A 128 0.86 17.26 -1.44
C TYR A 128 -0.29 18.27 -1.51
N LEU A 129 -1.45 17.89 -0.96
CA LEU A 129 -2.59 18.78 -0.82
C LEU A 129 -2.43 19.60 0.46
N GLY A 130 -2.42 20.93 0.37
CA GLY A 130 -2.34 21.81 1.54
C GLY A 130 -3.68 21.93 2.27
N PHE A 131 -3.64 22.43 3.51
CA PHE A 131 -4.86 22.78 4.26
C PHE A 131 -5.66 23.91 3.61
N ASP A 132 -5.06 24.65 2.68
CA ASP A 132 -5.69 25.66 1.83
C ASP A 132 -6.41 25.06 0.61
N ASN A 133 -6.47 23.72 0.51
CA ASN A 133 -6.97 22.97 -0.65
C ASN A 133 -6.20 23.25 -1.94
N ALA A 134 -4.99 23.80 -1.86
CA ALA A 134 -4.12 23.98 -3.01
C ALA A 134 -3.07 22.86 -3.07
N VAL A 135 -2.62 22.52 -4.27
CA VAL A 135 -1.53 21.56 -4.44
C VAL A 135 -0.20 22.27 -4.28
N HIS A 136 0.61 21.79 -3.35
CA HIS A 136 1.96 22.28 -3.09
C HIS A 136 3.00 21.26 -3.54
N THR A 137 4.22 21.73 -3.75
CA THR A 137 5.38 20.90 -4.07
C THR A 137 6.41 21.06 -2.97
N TRP A 138 7.08 19.97 -2.61
CA TRP A 138 8.30 20.04 -1.82
C TRP A 138 9.46 19.65 -2.73
N THR A 139 10.48 20.49 -2.78
CA THR A 139 11.72 20.15 -3.45
C THR A 139 12.62 19.44 -2.45
N ARG A 140 12.98 18.18 -2.74
CA ARG A 140 14.17 17.61 -2.11
C ARG A 140 15.35 18.35 -2.72
N SER A 141 16.06 19.19 -1.97
CA SER A 141 17.37 19.64 -2.43
C SER A 141 18.19 18.38 -2.70
N ALA A 142 18.55 18.13 -3.96
CA ALA A 142 19.52 17.10 -4.28
C ALA A 142 20.75 17.38 -3.42
N GLY A 143 21.15 16.42 -2.59
CA GLY A 143 22.29 16.59 -1.70
C GLY A 143 23.48 17.06 -2.53
N GLY A 144 23.98 18.26 -2.22
CA GLY A 144 25.25 18.71 -2.74
C GLY A 144 26.32 17.69 -2.36
N SER A 145 27.08 17.25 -3.35
CA SER A 145 28.31 16.51 -3.15
C SER A 145 29.18 17.26 -2.15
N ALA A 146 29.43 16.66 -0.97
CA ALA A 146 30.50 17.10 -0.11
C ALA A 146 31.83 16.84 -0.86
N GLY A 147 32.56 17.92 -1.14
CA GLY A 147 33.96 17.87 -1.51
C GLY A 147 34.87 17.70 -0.29
#